data_AF-A0A841VX17-F1
#
_entry.id   AF-A0A841VX17-F1
#
_cell.length_a   1.000
_cell.length_b   1.000
_cell.length_c   1.000
_cell.angle_alpha   90.00
_cell.angle_beta   90.00
_cell.angle_gamma   90.00
#
_symmetry.space_group_name_H-M   'P 1'
#
loop_
_entity.id
_entity.type
_entity.pdbx_description
1 polymer ?
#
loop_
_entity_poly.entity_id
_entity_poly.type
_entity_poly.pdbx_seq_one_letter_code
_entity_poly.pdbx_strand_id
1 'polypeptide(L)'
;MPTNIEWTDLTDNIIRAKKGGWWCQKISEGCKNCYSEKLNQNSFFGGNKQPYSGQPPELVLDTEAIRKWGFQRKPKKHFVSSMTDVFGEWVPRFWQHEMLDGMFVAPNQIFQILTKRPEIMLSFMDEWISCHRLDKLPLNIWVGTSIENRRTLEERSQFLAQIPALIRFWSVEPLLEDLGDITHYLNDVQLVIVGGESGPNSRPCHIEWINSIVQQCQVAKTPVFVKQLGANAIFGGQRFKTRDKKGGDIEEFPQELQVREFPVPVRE
;
A
#
# COMPACT_ATOMS: atom_id res chain seq x y z
N MET A 1 -8.52 -11.04 -6.64
CA MET A 1 -8.17 -12.46 -6.31
C MET A 1 -7.84 -12.60 -4.83
N PRO A 2 -8.01 -13.77 -4.19
CA PRO A 2 -7.48 -14.02 -2.84
C PRO A 2 -5.98 -13.72 -2.80
N THR A 3 -5.50 -13.21 -1.68
CA THR A 3 -4.14 -12.67 -1.56
C THR A 3 -3.46 -13.11 -0.26
N ASN A 4 -2.13 -13.14 -0.29
CA ASN A 4 -1.28 -13.41 0.88
C ASN A 4 -0.81 -12.11 1.56
N ILE A 5 -1.47 -10.98 1.25
CA ILE A 5 -1.24 -9.68 1.90
C ILE A 5 -2.20 -9.59 3.07
N GLU A 6 -1.66 -9.57 4.28
CA GLU A 6 -2.39 -9.80 5.53
C GLU A 6 -3.45 -8.75 5.86
N TRP A 7 -3.29 -7.52 5.35
CA TRP A 7 -4.18 -6.40 5.67
C TRP A 7 -5.36 -6.22 4.70
N THR A 8 -5.54 -7.14 3.75
CA THR A 8 -6.61 -7.05 2.74
C THR A 8 -7.23 -8.42 2.45
N ASP A 9 -8.47 -8.43 1.96
CA ASP A 9 -9.16 -9.67 1.61
C ASP A 9 -8.88 -10.08 0.16
N LEU A 10 -8.73 -9.09 -0.73
CA LEU A 10 -8.55 -9.29 -2.17
C LEU A 10 -7.53 -8.31 -2.74
N THR A 11 -6.79 -8.75 -3.75
CA THR A 11 -5.96 -7.87 -4.58
C THR A 11 -6.49 -7.86 -6.01
N ASP A 12 -6.66 -6.66 -6.57
CA ASP A 12 -7.19 -6.46 -7.92
C ASP A 12 -6.21 -5.66 -8.78
N ASN A 13 -5.50 -6.34 -9.68
CA ASN A 13 -4.54 -5.70 -10.58
C ASN A 13 -5.25 -5.23 -11.85
N ILE A 14 -5.91 -4.07 -11.76
CA ILE A 14 -6.75 -3.52 -12.82
C ILE A 14 -5.93 -2.92 -13.98
N ILE A 15 -4.64 -2.61 -13.80
CA ILE A 15 -3.75 -2.17 -14.87
C ILE A 15 -2.70 -3.25 -15.13
N ARG A 16 -2.65 -3.74 -16.38
CA ARG A 16 -1.74 -4.80 -16.82
C ARG A 16 -1.11 -4.45 -18.15
N ALA A 17 0.02 -5.08 -18.46
CA ALA A 17 0.58 -5.01 -19.81
C ALA A 17 -0.20 -5.94 -20.75
N LYS A 18 -0.46 -5.47 -21.98
CA LYS A 18 -1.30 -6.17 -22.98
C LYS A 18 -0.80 -7.57 -23.31
N LYS A 19 0.53 -7.77 -23.29
CA LYS A 19 1.19 -9.07 -23.55
C LYS A 19 1.44 -9.88 -22.26
N GLY A 20 0.60 -9.70 -21.25
CA GLY A 20 0.81 -10.23 -19.91
C GLY A 20 1.77 -9.36 -19.10
N GLY A 21 1.84 -9.62 -17.80
CA GLY A 21 2.66 -8.90 -16.85
C GLY A 21 2.07 -7.56 -16.39
N TRP A 22 2.95 -6.79 -15.76
CA TRP A 22 2.69 -5.49 -15.15
C TRP A 22 3.85 -4.56 -15.43
N TRP A 23 3.69 -3.29 -15.11
CA TRP A 23 4.76 -2.33 -15.27
C TRP A 23 4.70 -1.22 -14.24
N CYS A 24 5.87 -0.73 -13.83
CA CYS A 24 6.00 0.43 -12.97
C CYS A 24 7.37 1.07 -13.22
N GLN A 25 7.59 2.25 -12.66
CA GLN A 25 8.88 2.92 -12.65
C GLN A 25 9.37 3.11 -11.22
N LYS A 26 10.60 2.68 -10.94
CA LYS A 26 11.25 2.81 -9.63
C LYS A 26 11.55 4.27 -9.31
N ILE A 27 11.20 4.73 -8.10
CA ILE A 27 11.42 6.12 -7.66
C ILE A 27 12.02 6.26 -6.25
N SER A 28 12.16 5.15 -5.50
CA SER A 28 12.74 5.17 -4.15
C SER A 28 13.54 3.92 -3.85
N GLU A 29 14.27 3.93 -2.73
CA GLU A 29 15.01 2.78 -2.24
C GLU A 29 14.12 1.56 -1.94
N GLY A 30 12.85 1.77 -1.62
CA GLY A 30 11.86 0.70 -1.49
C GLY A 30 11.67 -0.12 -2.78
N CYS A 31 11.95 0.47 -3.95
CA CYS A 31 11.81 -0.20 -5.23
C CYS A 31 12.99 -1.14 -5.58
N LYS A 32 14.09 -1.10 -4.82
CA LYS A 32 15.33 -1.84 -5.15
C LYS A 32 15.10 -3.36 -5.24
N ASN A 33 14.40 -3.94 -4.27
CA ASN A 33 14.08 -5.37 -4.20
C ASN A 33 12.57 -5.65 -4.42
N CYS A 34 11.93 -4.89 -5.31
CA CYS A 34 10.49 -4.94 -5.53
C CYS A 34 9.98 -6.35 -5.86
N TYR A 35 9.05 -6.87 -5.06
CA TYR A 35 8.45 -8.19 -5.29
C TYR A 35 7.66 -8.23 -6.61
N SER A 36 7.01 -7.13 -6.98
CA SER A 36 6.20 -7.05 -8.21
C SER A 36 7.08 -7.24 -9.45
N GLU A 37 8.21 -6.54 -9.52
CA GLU A 37 9.17 -6.70 -10.60
C GLU A 37 9.72 -8.13 -10.65
N LYS A 38 10.05 -8.72 -9.49
CA LYS A 38 10.51 -10.11 -9.42
C LYS A 38 9.47 -11.10 -9.94
N LEU A 39 8.20 -10.92 -9.58
CA LEU A 39 7.11 -11.75 -10.11
C LEU A 39 6.90 -11.50 -11.60
N ASN A 40 7.09 -10.26 -12.07
CA ASN A 40 7.02 -9.93 -13.48
C ASN A 40 8.10 -10.64 -14.32
N GLN A 41 9.21 -11.07 -13.71
CA GLN A 41 10.23 -11.91 -14.36
C GLN A 41 9.82 -13.38 -14.53
N ASN A 42 8.70 -13.81 -13.94
CA ASN A 42 8.27 -15.20 -13.97
C ASN A 42 6.98 -15.38 -14.79
N SER A 43 7.11 -15.96 -15.97
CA SER A 43 5.98 -16.21 -16.89
C SER A 43 4.96 -17.22 -16.35
N PHE A 44 5.33 -18.09 -15.41
CA PHE A 44 4.36 -18.97 -14.73
C PHE A 44 3.32 -18.18 -13.93
N PHE A 45 3.72 -17.03 -13.36
CA PHE A 45 2.81 -16.10 -12.67
C PHE A 45 2.21 -15.05 -13.62
N GLY A 46 2.31 -15.26 -14.93
CA GLY A 46 1.81 -14.33 -15.94
C GLY A 46 2.67 -13.08 -16.14
N GLY A 47 3.93 -13.09 -15.68
CA GLY A 47 4.90 -12.01 -15.90
C GLY A 47 5.47 -11.98 -17.33
N ASN A 48 5.84 -10.78 -17.80
CA ASN A 48 6.33 -10.56 -19.17
C ASN A 48 7.84 -10.28 -19.28
N LYS A 49 8.57 -10.41 -18.18
CA LYS A 49 10.03 -10.19 -18.05
C LYS A 49 10.50 -8.77 -18.36
N GLN A 50 9.60 -7.82 -18.54
CA GLN A 50 10.00 -6.43 -18.73
C GLN A 50 10.52 -5.83 -17.42
N PRO A 51 11.60 -5.05 -17.49
CA PRO A 51 12.14 -4.36 -16.31
C PRO A 51 11.24 -3.19 -15.91
N TYR A 52 11.27 -2.81 -14.64
CA TYR A 52 10.54 -1.62 -14.14
C TYR A 52 11.36 -0.34 -14.34
N SER A 53 11.81 -0.15 -15.58
CA SER A 53 12.65 0.95 -16.02
C SER A 53 12.43 1.21 -17.51
N GLY A 54 12.66 2.44 -17.95
CA GLY A 54 12.52 2.82 -19.35
C GLY A 54 11.07 3.18 -19.71
N GLN A 55 10.68 2.88 -20.94
CA GLN A 55 9.35 3.21 -21.46
C GLN A 55 8.31 2.17 -21.03
N PRO A 56 7.07 2.59 -20.69
CA PRO A 56 5.98 1.67 -20.42
C PRO A 56 5.66 0.82 -21.66
N PRO A 57 5.31 -0.46 -21.50
CA PRO A 57 4.68 -1.22 -22.57
C PRO A 57 3.29 -0.67 -22.88
N GLU A 58 2.65 -1.22 -23.91
CA GLU A 58 1.21 -1.03 -24.08
C GLU A 58 0.48 -1.65 -22.88
N LEU A 59 -0.16 -0.79 -22.09
CA LEU A 59 -0.98 -1.16 -20.94
C LEU A 59 -2.44 -1.29 -21.36
N VAL A 60 -3.21 -1.98 -20.52
CA VAL A 60 -4.66 -2.11 -20.63
C VAL A 60 -5.30 -1.98 -19.24
N LEU A 61 -6.51 -1.41 -19.20
CA LEU A 61 -7.38 -1.38 -18.04
C LEU A 61 -8.34 -2.57 -18.08
N ASP A 62 -8.42 -3.32 -16.98
CA ASP A 62 -9.40 -4.39 -16.78
C ASP A 62 -10.73 -3.80 -16.29
N THR A 63 -11.49 -3.26 -17.23
CA THR A 63 -12.81 -2.64 -16.96
C THR A 63 -13.84 -3.65 -16.46
N GLU A 64 -13.66 -4.94 -16.78
CA GLU A 64 -14.51 -6.00 -16.27
C GLU A 64 -14.28 -6.24 -14.77
N ALA A 65 -13.02 -6.20 -14.32
CA ALA A 65 -12.70 -6.27 -12.90
C ALA A 65 -13.32 -5.10 -12.11
N ILE A 66 -13.27 -3.88 -12.65
CA ILE A 66 -13.89 -2.69 -12.04
C ILE A 66 -15.41 -2.87 -11.92
N ARG A 67 -16.07 -3.29 -13.00
CA ARG A 67 -17.53 -3.53 -13.00
C ARG A 67 -17.97 -4.59 -11.98
N LYS A 68 -17.14 -5.60 -11.74
CA LYS A 68 -17.45 -6.68 -10.78
C LYS A 68 -17.61 -6.19 -9.35
N TRP A 69 -16.97 -5.08 -8.96
CA TRP A 69 -17.07 -4.53 -7.60
C TRP A 69 -18.52 -4.19 -7.21
N GLY A 70 -19.29 -3.58 -8.12
CA GLY A 70 -20.70 -3.22 -7.87
C GLY A 70 -21.63 -4.43 -7.69
N PHE A 71 -21.23 -5.62 -8.14
CA PHE A 71 -22.02 -6.85 -8.01
C PHE A 71 -21.65 -7.69 -6.77
N GLN A 72 -20.59 -7.32 -6.04
CA GLN A 72 -20.15 -8.06 -4.87
C GLN A 72 -21.04 -7.76 -3.66
N ARG A 73 -21.77 -8.77 -3.20
CA ARG A 73 -22.71 -8.66 -2.06
C ARG A 73 -22.04 -8.71 -0.69
N LYS A 74 -20.99 -9.51 -0.55
CA LYS A 74 -20.25 -9.63 0.72
C LYS A 74 -19.21 -8.52 0.80
N PRO A 75 -19.16 -7.74 1.88
CA PRO A 75 -18.10 -6.75 2.08
C PRO A 75 -16.72 -7.38 2.07
N LYS A 76 -15.79 -6.73 1.38
CA LYS A 76 -14.38 -7.09 1.26
C LYS A 76 -13.53 -5.82 1.28
N LYS A 77 -12.31 -5.96 1.79
CA LYS A 77 -11.22 -4.99 1.58
C LYS A 77 -10.44 -5.38 0.34
N HIS A 78 -10.28 -4.43 -0.57
CA HIS A 78 -9.65 -4.58 -1.87
C HIS A 78 -8.38 -3.75 -1.91
N PHE A 79 -7.22 -4.38 -2.04
CA PHE A 79 -6.00 -3.66 -2.41
C PHE A 79 -5.95 -3.51 -3.93
N VAL A 80 -6.09 -2.28 -4.41
CA VAL A 80 -6.15 -1.99 -5.84
C VAL A 80 -4.76 -1.78 -6.41
N SER A 81 -4.43 -2.59 -7.42
CA SER A 81 -3.19 -2.60 -8.19
C SER A 81 -1.92 -2.73 -7.35
N SER A 82 -1.75 -3.88 -6.69
CA SER A 82 -0.51 -4.17 -5.96
C SER A 82 0.74 -4.30 -6.85
N MET A 83 0.55 -4.53 -8.16
CA MET A 83 1.63 -4.81 -9.09
C MET A 83 2.04 -3.63 -9.97
N THR A 84 1.19 -2.60 -10.07
CA THR A 84 1.35 -1.40 -10.92
C THR A 84 0.95 -0.17 -10.11
N ASP A 85 1.74 0.90 -10.13
CA ASP A 85 1.34 2.15 -9.48
C ASP A 85 0.31 2.89 -10.35
N VAL A 86 -0.94 3.00 -9.87
CA VAL A 86 -2.06 3.63 -10.62
C VAL A 86 -1.91 5.13 -10.80
N PHE A 87 -1.04 5.78 -10.00
CA PHE A 87 -0.70 7.19 -10.12
C PHE A 87 0.65 7.40 -10.78
N GLY A 88 1.15 6.43 -11.55
CA GLY A 88 2.26 6.66 -12.47
C GLY A 88 1.87 7.55 -13.64
N GLU A 89 2.80 8.39 -14.10
CA GLU A 89 2.61 9.30 -15.26
C GLU A 89 2.23 8.58 -16.56
N TRP A 90 2.52 7.28 -16.64
CA TRP A 90 2.19 6.41 -17.77
C TRP A 90 0.74 5.91 -17.76
N VAL A 91 -0.02 6.17 -16.70
CA VAL A 91 -1.42 5.76 -16.59
C VAL A 91 -2.32 6.86 -17.15
N PRO A 92 -3.15 6.58 -18.17
CA PRO A 92 -4.08 7.57 -18.68
C PRO A 92 -5.04 8.08 -17.61
N ARG A 93 -5.21 9.40 -17.52
CA ARG A 93 -6.08 10.06 -16.54
C ARG A 93 -7.50 9.49 -16.51
N PHE A 94 -8.08 9.19 -17.68
CA PHE A 94 -9.43 8.65 -17.77
C PHE A 94 -9.56 7.23 -17.18
N TRP A 95 -8.48 6.45 -17.08
CA TRP A 95 -8.49 5.15 -16.38
C TRP A 95 -8.54 5.33 -14.86
N GLN A 96 -7.88 6.37 -14.34
CA GLN A 96 -7.96 6.72 -12.92
C GLN A 96 -9.40 7.15 -12.57
N HIS A 97 -10.07 7.92 -13.45
CA HIS A 97 -11.50 8.22 -13.32
C HIS A 97 -12.35 6.94 -13.30
N GLU A 98 -12.21 6.04 -14.28
CA GLU A 98 -12.99 4.80 -14.32
C GLU A 98 -12.77 3.92 -13.07
N MET A 99 -11.55 3.90 -12.52
CA MET A 99 -11.25 3.25 -11.25
C MET A 99 -12.06 3.84 -10.09
N LEU A 100 -12.02 5.16 -9.88
CA LEU A 100 -12.74 5.80 -8.77
C LEU A 100 -14.26 5.74 -8.95
N ASP A 101 -14.77 5.86 -10.18
CA ASP A 101 -16.19 5.72 -10.48
C ASP A 101 -16.69 4.33 -10.08
N GLY A 102 -15.91 3.28 -10.39
CA GLY A 102 -16.21 1.91 -9.97
C GLY A 102 -16.22 1.72 -8.44
N MET A 103 -15.29 2.38 -7.74
CA MET A 103 -15.26 2.35 -6.27
C MET A 103 -16.44 3.10 -5.65
N PHE A 104 -16.82 4.22 -6.24
CA PHE A 104 -17.92 5.08 -5.82
C PHE A 104 -19.28 4.34 -5.89
N VAL A 105 -19.51 3.59 -6.96
CA VAL A 105 -20.75 2.79 -7.11
C VAL A 105 -20.74 1.46 -6.36
N ALA A 106 -19.69 1.16 -5.60
CA ALA A 106 -19.53 -0.05 -4.80
C ALA A 106 -19.36 0.25 -3.29
N PRO A 107 -20.30 0.96 -2.63
CA PRO A 107 -20.13 1.46 -1.26
C PRO A 107 -20.04 0.37 -0.19
N ASN A 108 -20.44 -0.87 -0.51
CA ASN A 108 -20.32 -2.02 0.40
C ASN A 108 -18.90 -2.61 0.45
N GLN A 109 -18.00 -2.18 -0.44
CA GLN A 109 -16.62 -2.65 -0.54
C GLN A 109 -15.66 -1.56 -0.07
N ILE A 110 -14.60 -1.93 0.64
CA ILE A 110 -13.53 -1.00 1.03
C ILE A 110 -12.40 -1.14 0.02
N PHE A 111 -11.93 -0.03 -0.54
CA PHE A 111 -10.81 0.04 -1.47
C PHE A 111 -9.62 0.70 -0.79
N GLN A 112 -8.48 0.03 -0.81
CA GLN A 112 -7.21 0.53 -0.34
C GLN A 112 -6.35 0.83 -1.57
N ILE A 113 -6.01 2.09 -1.77
CA ILE A 113 -5.14 2.56 -2.85
C ILE A 113 -3.81 2.96 -2.22
N LEU A 114 -2.71 2.47 -2.78
CA LEU A 114 -1.35 2.76 -2.30
C LEU A 114 -0.47 3.21 -3.46
N THR A 115 0.26 4.29 -3.27
CA THR A 115 1.20 4.81 -4.27
C THR A 115 2.51 5.27 -3.64
N LYS A 116 3.53 5.48 -4.47
CA LYS A 116 4.75 6.22 -4.10
C LYS A 116 4.78 7.64 -4.67
N ARG A 117 3.70 8.05 -5.36
CA ARG A 117 3.51 9.35 -6.03
C ARG A 117 2.29 10.09 -5.46
N PRO A 118 2.26 10.38 -4.15
CA PRO A 118 1.10 11.00 -3.51
C PRO A 118 0.78 12.40 -4.07
N GLU A 119 1.74 13.08 -4.70
CA GLU A 119 1.54 14.36 -5.38
C GLU A 119 0.62 14.24 -6.61
N ILE A 120 0.79 13.17 -7.41
CA ILE A 120 -0.09 12.87 -8.54
C ILE A 120 -1.46 12.41 -8.03
N MET A 121 -1.46 11.60 -6.96
CA MET A 121 -2.70 11.19 -6.30
C MET A 121 -3.49 12.40 -5.79
N LEU A 122 -2.85 13.37 -5.13
CA LEU A 122 -3.49 14.58 -4.63
C LEU A 122 -4.17 15.37 -5.75
N SER A 123 -3.41 15.72 -6.80
CA SER A 123 -3.96 16.42 -7.96
C SER A 123 -5.09 15.63 -8.65
N PHE A 124 -5.02 14.29 -8.63
CA PHE A 124 -6.09 13.43 -9.14
C PHE A 124 -7.36 13.48 -8.29
N MET A 125 -7.23 13.29 -6.98
CA MET A 125 -8.38 13.24 -6.08
C MET A 125 -9.12 14.57 -6.07
N ASP A 126 -8.40 15.70 -6.04
CA ASP A 126 -9.02 17.04 -6.07
C ASP A 126 -9.84 17.28 -7.34
N GLU A 127 -9.32 16.85 -8.51
CA GLU A 127 -10.05 16.91 -9.77
C GLU A 127 -11.31 16.03 -9.72
N TRP A 128 -11.16 14.75 -9.35
CA TRP A 128 -12.26 13.80 -9.36
C TRP A 128 -13.39 14.21 -8.41
N ILE A 129 -13.03 14.67 -7.21
CA ILE A 129 -13.97 15.20 -6.20
C ILE A 129 -14.72 16.42 -6.73
N SER A 130 -14.00 17.35 -7.38
CA SER A 130 -14.60 18.54 -7.99
C SER A 130 -15.59 18.17 -9.11
N CYS A 131 -15.21 17.23 -9.99
CA CYS A 131 -16.10 16.72 -11.04
C CYS A 131 -17.39 16.10 -10.49
N HIS A 132 -17.32 15.45 -9.33
CA HIS A 132 -18.46 14.81 -8.67
C HIS A 132 -19.19 15.72 -7.68
N ARG A 133 -18.73 16.96 -7.48
CA ARG A 133 -19.30 17.94 -6.52
C ARG A 133 -19.37 17.38 -5.10
N LEU A 134 -18.30 16.72 -4.68
CA LEU A 134 -18.12 16.19 -3.33
C LEU A 134 -17.20 17.11 -2.53
N ASP A 135 -17.27 17.04 -1.20
CA ASP A 135 -16.30 17.74 -0.33
C ASP A 135 -15.08 16.88 -0.01
N LYS A 136 -15.24 15.55 -0.08
CA LYS A 136 -14.23 14.55 0.29
C LYS A 136 -14.48 13.23 -0.45
N LEU A 137 -13.47 12.35 -0.45
CA LEU A 137 -13.62 10.99 -0.94
C LEU A 137 -14.67 10.20 -0.13
N PRO A 138 -15.43 9.32 -0.79
CA PRO A 138 -16.31 8.36 -0.13
C PRO A 138 -15.59 7.56 0.97
N LEU A 139 -16.29 7.26 2.08
CA LEU A 139 -15.73 6.54 3.24
C LEU A 139 -15.10 5.18 2.88
N ASN A 140 -15.58 4.56 1.81
CA ASN A 140 -15.14 3.27 1.36
C ASN A 140 -13.86 3.32 0.51
N ILE A 141 -13.27 4.50 0.29
CA ILE A 141 -12.03 4.71 -0.46
C ILE A 141 -10.94 5.20 0.49
N TRP A 142 -9.97 4.33 0.75
CA TRP A 142 -8.82 4.59 1.62
C TRP A 142 -7.60 4.88 0.76
N VAL A 143 -6.92 5.98 1.05
CA VAL A 143 -5.76 6.43 0.28
C VAL A 143 -4.51 6.33 1.13
N GLY A 144 -3.43 5.87 0.53
CA GLY A 144 -2.18 5.73 1.26
C GLY A 144 -0.95 5.93 0.40
N THR A 145 0.16 6.17 1.09
CA THR A 145 1.47 6.29 0.48
C THR A 145 2.46 5.32 1.13
N SER A 146 3.39 4.79 0.34
CA SER A 146 4.51 4.03 0.92
C SER A 146 5.50 4.99 1.59
N ILE A 147 5.97 4.62 2.77
CA ILE A 147 7.07 5.27 3.50
C ILE A 147 8.14 4.20 3.72
N GLU A 148 9.40 4.49 3.43
CA GLU A 148 10.48 3.50 3.60
C GLU A 148 11.58 4.01 4.52
N ASN A 149 11.76 5.32 4.60
CA ASN A 149 12.78 6.00 5.38
C ASN A 149 12.31 7.43 5.73
N ARG A 150 13.08 8.18 6.53
CA ARG A 150 12.77 9.55 6.97
C ARG A 150 12.58 10.50 5.81
N ARG A 151 13.41 10.35 4.77
CA ARG A 151 13.28 11.16 3.55
C ARG A 151 11.90 10.99 2.91
N THR A 152 11.45 9.76 2.68
CA THR A 152 10.14 9.55 2.06
C THR A 152 8.99 9.85 3.01
N LEU A 153 9.19 9.74 4.33
CA LEU A 153 8.26 10.25 5.34
C LEU A 153 8.00 11.75 5.14
N GLU A 154 9.06 12.56 5.13
CA GLU A 154 8.97 14.02 4.97
C GLU A 154 8.41 14.42 3.59
N GLU A 155 8.92 13.81 2.52
CA GLU A 155 8.52 14.15 1.15
C GLU A 155 7.06 13.79 0.87
N ARG A 156 6.55 12.67 1.39
CA ARG A 156 5.25 12.11 0.97
C ARG A 156 4.09 12.42 1.92
N SER A 157 4.35 12.54 3.22
CA SER A 157 3.28 12.74 4.20
C SER A 157 2.54 14.05 4.00
N GLN A 158 3.27 15.11 3.59
CA GLN A 158 2.69 16.42 3.30
C GLN A 158 1.62 16.37 2.20
N PHE A 159 1.81 15.55 1.16
CA PHE A 159 0.84 15.40 0.08
C PHE A 159 -0.34 14.54 0.52
N LEU A 160 -0.07 13.45 1.25
CA LEU A 160 -1.13 12.58 1.75
C LEU A 160 -2.09 13.36 2.66
N ALA A 161 -1.57 14.15 3.61
CA ALA A 161 -2.35 14.93 4.57
C ALA A 161 -3.37 15.88 3.91
N GLN A 162 -3.02 16.42 2.73
CA GLN A 162 -3.87 17.34 1.98
C GLN A 162 -5.04 16.66 1.27
N ILE A 163 -4.97 15.34 1.01
CA ILE A 163 -6.04 14.65 0.28
C ILE A 163 -7.30 14.64 1.15
N PRO A 164 -8.45 15.13 0.69
CA PRO A 164 -9.68 15.13 1.47
C PRO A 164 -10.29 13.72 1.52
N ALA A 165 -9.77 12.89 2.43
CA ALA A 165 -10.20 11.51 2.66
C ALA A 165 -10.38 11.25 4.16
N LEU A 166 -11.37 10.42 4.52
CA LEU A 166 -11.59 10.04 5.92
C LEU A 166 -10.52 9.09 6.45
N ILE A 167 -10.03 8.20 5.60
CA ILE A 167 -8.96 7.26 5.94
C ILE A 167 -7.76 7.49 5.03
N ARG A 168 -6.73 8.09 5.62
CA ARG A 168 -5.38 8.14 5.06
C ARG A 168 -4.51 7.13 5.78
N PHE A 169 -3.66 6.41 5.05
CA PHE A 169 -2.79 5.43 5.66
C PHE A 169 -1.36 5.47 5.14
N TRP A 170 -0.42 5.08 5.99
CA TRP A 170 0.93 4.77 5.56
C TRP A 170 1.09 3.27 5.41
N SER A 171 1.79 2.89 4.34
CA SER A 171 2.45 1.59 4.29
C SER A 171 3.95 1.83 4.49
N VAL A 172 4.39 1.68 5.73
CA VAL A 172 5.80 1.78 6.13
C VAL A 172 6.52 0.49 5.72
N GLU A 173 6.59 0.26 4.41
CA GLU A 173 7.03 -1.00 3.81
C GLU A 173 7.80 -0.81 2.48
N PRO A 174 8.99 -1.43 2.37
CA PRO A 174 9.76 -1.99 3.47
C PRO A 174 10.24 -0.87 4.42
N LEU A 175 10.20 -1.10 5.73
CA LEU A 175 10.87 -0.23 6.71
C LEU A 175 12.39 -0.41 6.58
N LEU A 176 13.11 0.65 6.18
CA LEU A 176 14.55 0.59 5.87
C LEU A 176 15.45 1.26 6.90
N GLU A 177 14.88 2.10 7.77
CA GLU A 177 15.59 2.74 8.88
C GLU A 177 14.62 3.14 9.99
N ASP A 178 15.16 3.53 11.14
CA ASP A 178 14.39 4.16 12.21
C ASP A 178 13.84 5.52 11.76
N LEU A 179 12.52 5.69 11.76
CA LEU A 179 11.88 6.95 11.39
C LEU A 179 12.05 8.06 12.44
N GLY A 180 12.48 7.73 13.66
CA GLY A 180 12.57 8.68 14.76
C GLY A 180 11.19 9.05 15.33
N ASP A 181 11.04 10.29 15.76
CA ASP A 181 9.77 10.81 16.28
C ASP A 181 8.82 11.16 15.10
N ILE A 182 7.74 10.38 14.98
CA ILE A 182 6.71 10.54 13.96
C ILE A 182 5.43 11.16 14.52
N THR A 183 5.38 11.52 15.81
CA THR A 183 4.15 11.94 16.49
C THR A 183 3.46 13.13 15.83
N HIS A 184 4.23 14.09 15.29
CA HIS A 184 3.68 15.25 14.60
C HIS A 184 2.81 14.89 13.39
N TYR A 185 3.16 13.81 12.69
CA TYR A 185 2.47 13.37 11.47
C TYR A 185 1.25 12.48 11.75
N LEU A 186 1.18 11.85 12.93
CA LEU A 186 0.16 10.84 13.25
C LEU A 186 -1.27 11.40 13.31
N ASN A 187 -1.42 12.73 13.46
CA ASN A 187 -2.72 13.39 13.40
C ASN A 187 -3.36 13.35 12.00
N ASP A 188 -2.54 13.24 10.96
CA ASP A 188 -3.00 13.29 9.57
C ASP A 188 -3.26 11.90 8.97
N VAL A 189 -3.01 10.82 9.72
CA VAL A 189 -3.21 9.44 9.27
C VAL A 189 -4.07 8.63 10.23
N GLN A 190 -4.90 7.76 9.69
CA GLN A 190 -5.87 6.94 10.43
C GLN A 190 -5.44 5.46 10.48
N LEU A 191 -4.34 5.10 9.84
CA LEU A 191 -3.76 3.77 9.88
C LEU A 191 -2.28 3.81 9.52
N VAL A 192 -1.46 3.11 10.30
CA VAL A 192 -0.06 2.83 9.97
C VAL A 192 0.11 1.34 9.79
N ILE A 193 0.44 0.90 8.58
CA ILE A 193 0.84 -0.48 8.29
C ILE A 193 2.36 -0.51 8.27
N VAL A 194 3.00 -1.41 9.03
CA VAL A 194 4.46 -1.48 9.14
C VAL A 194 4.96 -2.88 8.87
N GLY A 195 6.09 -2.99 8.15
CA GLY A 195 6.72 -4.28 7.96
C GLY A 195 8.08 -4.26 7.27
N GLY A 196 8.88 -5.28 7.59
CA GLY A 196 10.20 -5.49 6.98
C GLY A 196 10.13 -6.04 5.55
N GLU A 197 11.26 -5.98 4.85
CA GLU A 197 11.36 -6.43 3.47
C GLU A 197 11.24 -7.96 3.33
N SER A 198 10.54 -8.42 2.29
CA SER A 198 10.40 -9.84 1.98
C SER A 198 11.41 -10.33 0.93
N GLY A 199 11.69 -11.63 0.92
CA GLY A 199 12.47 -12.29 -0.13
C GLY A 199 13.96 -12.49 0.20
N PRO A 200 14.70 -13.17 -0.69
CA PRO A 200 16.05 -13.67 -0.39
C PRO A 200 17.11 -12.57 -0.23
N ASN A 201 16.89 -11.39 -0.82
CA ASN A 201 17.80 -10.25 -0.75
C ASN A 201 17.27 -9.16 0.21
N SER A 202 16.42 -9.56 1.17
CA SER A 202 15.82 -8.64 2.13
C SER A 202 16.88 -7.92 2.95
N ARG A 203 16.78 -6.59 2.96
CA ARG A 203 17.59 -5.74 3.84
C ARG A 203 17.22 -5.96 5.30
N PRO A 204 18.17 -5.78 6.24
CA PRO A 204 17.89 -5.85 7.66
C PRO A 204 16.74 -4.94 8.06
N CYS A 205 15.78 -5.47 8.82
CA CYS A 205 14.75 -4.69 9.48
C CYS A 205 14.90 -4.92 10.98
N HIS A 206 15.18 -3.87 11.75
CA HIS A 206 15.32 -3.99 13.19
C HIS A 206 13.95 -3.98 13.85
N ILE A 207 13.68 -4.97 14.70
CA ILE A 207 12.43 -5.10 15.46
C ILE A 207 12.19 -3.85 16.33
N GLU A 208 13.27 -3.24 16.82
CA GLU A 208 13.24 -2.00 17.59
C GLU A 208 12.64 -0.83 16.80
N TRP A 209 12.84 -0.77 15.47
CA TRP A 209 12.23 0.26 14.63
C TRP A 209 10.72 0.07 14.51
N ILE A 210 10.26 -1.18 14.33
CA ILE A 210 8.83 -1.51 14.31
C ILE A 210 8.20 -1.19 15.66
N ASN A 211 8.86 -1.57 16.77
CA ASN A 211 8.38 -1.30 18.11
C ASN A 211 8.27 0.20 18.40
N SER A 212 9.25 1.00 17.96
CA SER A 212 9.19 2.46 18.08
C SER A 212 7.93 3.03 17.40
N ILE A 213 7.63 2.58 16.18
CA ILE A 213 6.42 3.02 15.45
C ILE A 213 5.15 2.58 16.19
N VAL A 214 5.08 1.32 16.64
CA VAL A 214 3.91 0.78 17.37
C VAL A 214 3.65 1.58 18.65
N GLN A 215 4.69 1.85 19.45
CA GLN A 215 4.56 2.62 20.68
C GLN A 215 4.07 4.05 20.42
N GLN A 216 4.63 4.72 19.42
CA GLN A 216 4.20 6.08 19.06
C GLN A 216 2.75 6.11 18.55
N CYS A 217 2.35 5.12 17.75
CA CYS A 217 0.96 4.97 17.30
C CYS A 217 -0.01 4.72 18.47
N GLN A 218 0.35 3.85 19.42
CA GLN A 218 -0.46 3.57 20.62
C GLN A 218 -0.65 4.82 21.49
N VAL A 219 0.42 5.61 21.70
CA VAL A 219 0.35 6.87 22.45
C VAL A 219 -0.55 7.89 21.73
N ALA A 220 -0.44 8.00 20.40
CA ALA A 220 -1.27 8.88 19.58
C ALA A 220 -2.70 8.34 19.36
N LYS A 221 -2.99 7.09 19.74
CA LYS A 221 -4.23 6.36 19.45
C LYS A 221 -4.50 6.23 17.95
N THR A 222 -3.46 6.16 17.15
CA THR A 222 -3.53 5.86 15.71
C THR A 222 -3.49 4.34 15.53
N PRO A 223 -4.47 3.71 14.83
CA PRO A 223 -4.44 2.28 14.54
C PRO A 223 -3.14 1.86 13.86
N VAL A 224 -2.53 0.78 14.34
CA VAL A 224 -1.30 0.22 13.77
C VAL A 224 -1.47 -1.25 13.40
N PHE A 225 -0.93 -1.63 12.24
CA PHE A 225 -0.95 -3.00 11.74
C PHE A 225 0.47 -3.47 11.47
N VAL A 226 0.98 -4.36 12.31
CA VAL A 226 2.26 -5.04 12.07
C VAL A 226 2.01 -6.16 11.06
N LYS A 227 2.41 -5.93 9.82
CA LYS A 227 2.22 -6.91 8.74
C LYS A 227 3.17 -8.08 8.89
N GLN A 228 4.47 -7.78 9.01
CA GLN A 228 5.53 -8.77 9.08
C GLN A 228 6.83 -8.17 9.64
N LEU A 229 7.66 -8.98 10.28
CA LEU A 229 9.00 -8.56 10.73
C LEU A 229 10.00 -8.43 9.57
N GLY A 230 9.74 -9.13 8.45
CA GLY A 230 10.62 -9.22 7.29
C GLY A 230 11.44 -10.51 7.27
N ALA A 231 11.96 -10.87 6.10
CA ALA A 231 12.76 -12.10 5.92
C ALA A 231 14.17 -12.02 6.54
N ASN A 232 14.60 -10.80 6.91
CA ASN A 232 15.86 -10.49 7.57
C ASN A 232 15.64 -9.59 8.79
N ALA A 233 14.81 -10.06 9.73
CA ALA A 233 14.57 -9.38 10.99
C ALA A 233 15.80 -9.43 11.92
N ILE A 234 16.12 -8.31 12.56
CA ILE A 234 17.22 -8.15 13.52
C ILE A 234 16.64 -7.74 14.87
N PHE A 235 17.14 -8.34 15.95
CA PHE A 235 16.78 -7.98 17.33
C PHE A 235 18.03 -8.05 18.21
N GLY A 236 18.32 -7.00 18.96
CA GLY A 236 19.53 -6.92 19.80
C GLY A 236 20.82 -7.09 19.00
N GLY A 237 20.83 -6.65 17.73
CA GLY A 237 21.97 -6.79 16.82
C GLY A 237 22.17 -8.21 16.24
N GLN A 238 21.27 -9.16 16.53
CA GLN A 238 21.35 -10.53 16.02
C GLN A 238 20.15 -10.84 15.12
N ARG A 239 20.34 -11.81 14.21
CA ARG A 239 19.25 -12.26 13.34
C ARG A 239 18.16 -12.95 14.16
N PHE A 240 16.95 -12.39 14.11
CA PHE A 240 15.75 -13.00 14.67
C PHE A 240 15.18 -14.00 13.65
N LYS A 241 15.09 -15.28 14.04
CA LYS A 241 14.65 -16.35 13.14
C LYS A 241 13.19 -16.69 13.38
N THR A 242 12.39 -16.60 12.32
CA THR A 242 11.01 -17.07 12.25
C THR A 242 10.93 -18.33 11.39
N ARG A 243 9.91 -19.16 11.61
CA ARG A 243 9.60 -20.30 10.73
C ARG A 243 8.97 -19.80 9.45
N ASP A 244 8.10 -18.80 9.52
CA ASP A 244 7.59 -18.13 8.33
C ASP A 244 8.71 -17.39 7.60
N LYS A 245 8.79 -17.57 6.28
CA LYS A 245 9.90 -17.07 5.45
C LYS A 245 9.99 -15.55 5.36
N LYS A 246 8.88 -14.86 5.61
CA LYS A 246 8.80 -13.39 5.57
C LYS A 246 8.57 -12.79 6.96
N GLY A 247 8.54 -13.62 8.00
CA GLY A 247 8.21 -13.22 9.37
C GLY A 247 6.80 -12.66 9.47
N GLY A 248 5.81 -13.28 8.81
CA GLY A 248 4.40 -12.84 8.77
C GLY A 248 3.45 -13.58 9.71
N ASP A 249 3.92 -14.66 10.36
CA ASP A 249 3.14 -15.37 11.39
C ASP A 249 3.17 -14.58 12.70
N ILE A 250 2.04 -14.02 13.09
CA ILE A 250 1.91 -13.09 14.22
C ILE A 250 2.27 -13.76 15.55
N GLU A 251 2.05 -15.07 15.68
CA GLU A 251 2.39 -15.83 16.87
C GLU A 251 3.90 -15.94 17.09
N GLU A 252 4.71 -15.65 16.06
CA GLU A 252 6.18 -15.61 16.14
C GLU A 252 6.71 -14.22 16.52
N PHE A 253 5.84 -13.20 16.64
CA PHE A 253 6.27 -11.84 16.95
C PHE A 253 6.48 -11.67 18.45
N PRO A 254 7.41 -10.79 18.90
CA PRO A 254 7.39 -10.26 20.25
C PRO A 254 5.99 -9.80 20.64
N GLN A 255 5.59 -10.03 21.89
CA GLN A 255 4.20 -9.85 22.34
C GLN A 255 3.68 -8.44 22.07
N GLU A 256 4.52 -7.43 22.26
CA GLU A 256 4.24 -6.02 22.02
C GLU A 256 3.99 -5.67 20.54
N LEU A 257 4.43 -6.53 19.61
CA LEU A 257 4.24 -6.37 18.17
C LEU A 257 3.08 -7.20 17.61
N GLN A 258 2.38 -7.97 18.44
CA GLN A 258 1.21 -8.76 18.03
C GLN A 258 -0.03 -7.87 17.87
N VAL A 259 0.08 -6.85 17.01
CA VAL A 259 -0.95 -5.81 16.80
C VAL A 259 -1.36 -5.75 15.34
N ARG A 260 -2.66 -5.90 15.08
CA ARG A 260 -3.28 -5.84 13.75
C ARG A 260 -4.61 -5.08 13.82
N GLU A 261 -4.50 -3.77 14.01
CA GLU A 261 -5.66 -2.89 14.12
C GLU A 261 -6.03 -2.29 12.76
N PHE A 262 -7.32 -2.00 12.61
CA PHE A 262 -7.84 -1.20 11.52
C PHE A 262 -8.63 -0.03 12.08
N PRO A 263 -8.70 1.11 11.37
CA PRO A 263 -9.63 2.16 11.74
C PRO A 263 -11.05 1.61 11.68
N VAL A 264 -11.85 1.90 12.72
CA VAL A 264 -13.29 1.65 12.67
C VAL A 264 -13.87 2.72 11.76
N PRO A 265 -14.50 2.37 10.63
CA PRO A 265 -15.17 3.37 9.80
C PRO A 265 -16.27 4.00 10.66
N VAL A 266 -16.14 5.30 10.98
CA VAL A 266 -17.22 6.04 11.63
C VAL A 266 -18.38 6.03 10.63
N ARG A 267 -19.41 5.25 10.92
CA ARG A 267 -20.69 5.37 10.22
C ARG A 267 -21.33 6.64 10.77
N GLU A 268 -21.13 7.76 10.08
CA GLU A 268 -21.97 8.94 10.25
C GLU A 268 -23.39 8.64 9.76
#